data_AF-F6EEK4-F1
#
_entry.id   AF-F6EEK4-F1
#
_cell.length_a   1.000
_cell.length_b   1.000
_cell.length_c   1.000
_cell.angle_alpha   90.00
_cell.angle_beta   90.00
_cell.angle_gamma   90.00
#
_symmetry.space_group_name_H-M   'P 1'
#
loop_
_entity.id
_entity.type
_entity.pdbx_description
1 polymer ?
#
loop_
_entity_poly.entity_id
_entity_poly.type
_entity_poly.pdbx_seq_one_letter_code
_entity_poly.pdbx_strand_id
1 'polypeptide(L)'
;MPTETPAFQLPDASALCTNLEERAQEFRTYTPTIGKVTLNGLVANWATSQGVDLLELARNRDAVDVALENACPEVRASMLSYLDIDSIGSAMISLPG
;
A
#
# COMPACT_ATOMS: atom_id res chain seq x y z
N MET A 1 31.74 4.69 -13.46
CA MET A 1 31.12 4.42 -12.15
C MET A 1 29.70 3.96 -12.43
N PRO A 2 29.20 2.85 -11.89
CA PRO A 2 27.80 2.50 -12.08
C PRO A 2 26.95 3.58 -11.42
N THR A 3 26.18 4.32 -12.21
CA THR A 3 25.21 5.30 -11.75
C THR A 3 23.97 4.51 -11.33
N GLU A 4 23.95 3.98 -10.11
CA GLU A 4 22.73 3.41 -9.56
C GLU A 4 21.77 4.57 -9.30
N THR A 5 20.76 4.72 -10.17
CA THR A 5 19.61 5.58 -9.90
C THR A 5 19.10 5.23 -8.51
N PRO A 6 18.94 6.19 -7.57
CA PRO A 6 18.37 5.87 -6.27
C PRO A 6 17.02 5.20 -6.51
N ALA A 7 16.90 3.94 -6.09
CA ALA A 7 15.65 3.22 -6.16
C ALA A 7 14.61 4.01 -5.38
N PHE A 8 13.39 4.13 -5.91
CA PHE A 8 12.29 4.72 -5.16
C PHE A 8 12.12 3.94 -3.86
N GLN A 9 12.46 4.57 -2.74
CA GLN A 9 12.47 3.93 -1.43
C GLN A 9 11.44 4.60 -0.56
N LEU A 10 10.51 3.78 -0.07
CA LEU A 10 9.48 4.22 0.85
C LEU A 10 10.02 4.27 2.29
N PRO A 11 9.42 5.13 3.12
CA PRO A 11 9.67 5.12 4.56
C PRO A 11 9.10 3.84 5.20
N ASP A 12 9.39 3.67 6.49
CA ASP A 12 8.85 2.56 7.26
C ASP A 12 7.32 2.47 7.18
N ALA A 13 6.81 1.26 6.95
CA ALA A 13 5.39 1.02 6.75
C ALA A 13 4.64 0.62 8.04
N SER A 14 5.25 0.66 9.22
CA SER A 14 4.59 0.25 10.47
C SER A 14 3.28 0.99 10.73
N ALA A 15 3.25 2.30 10.44
CA ALA A 15 2.02 3.08 10.56
C ALA A 15 0.94 2.62 9.55
N LEU A 16 1.31 2.23 8.33
CA LEU A 16 0.38 1.66 7.36
C LEU A 16 -0.13 0.29 7.84
N CYS A 17 0.76 -0.55 8.39
CA CYS A 17 0.39 -1.84 8.98
C CYS A 17 -0.68 -1.68 10.06
N THR A 18 -0.47 -0.78 11.02
CA THR A 18 -1.46 -0.48 12.07
C THR A 18 -2.81 -0.08 11.48
N ASN A 19 -2.82 0.84 10.51
CA ASN A 19 -4.06 1.29 9.86
C ASN A 19 -4.80 0.14 9.15
N LEU A 20 -4.08 -0.79 8.52
CA LEU A 20 -4.66 -1.96 7.85
C LEU A 20 -5.24 -2.96 8.86
N GLU A 21 -4.54 -3.18 9.97
CA GLU A 21 -5.00 -4.07 11.05
C GLU A 21 -6.24 -3.54 11.75
N GLU A 22 -6.26 -2.24 12.09
CA GLU A 22 -7.42 -1.58 12.70
C GLU A 22 -8.68 -1.71 11.84
N ARG A 23 -8.50 -1.76 10.51
CA ARG A 23 -9.59 -1.91 9.53
C ARG A 23 -9.75 -3.33 9.00
N ALA A 24 -9.06 -4.33 9.55
CA ALA A 24 -9.10 -5.70 9.03
C ALA A 24 -10.53 -6.28 8.98
N GLN A 25 -11.40 -5.92 9.94
CA GLN A 25 -12.80 -6.34 9.92
C GLN A 25 -13.59 -5.74 8.75
N GLU A 26 -13.31 -4.49 8.37
CA GLU A 26 -13.90 -3.83 7.20
C GLU A 26 -13.53 -4.59 5.93
N PHE A 27 -12.24 -4.87 5.74
CA PHE A 27 -11.73 -5.59 4.58
C PHE A 27 -12.34 -6.99 4.40
N ARG A 28 -12.64 -7.70 5.50
CA ARG A 28 -13.32 -9.01 5.46
C ARG A 28 -14.79 -8.92 5.09
N THR A 29 -15.43 -7.77 5.31
CA THR A 29 -16.87 -7.58 5.10
C THR A 29 -17.16 -6.92 3.75
N TYR A 30 -16.23 -6.10 3.26
CA TYR A 30 -16.38 -5.36 2.03
C TYR A 30 -16.25 -6.26 0.80
N THR A 31 -16.94 -5.85 -0.27
CA THR A 31 -16.65 -6.42 -1.59
C THR A 31 -15.24 -6.01 -2.03
N PRO A 32 -14.57 -6.79 -2.90
CA PRO A 32 -13.22 -6.46 -3.36
C PRO A 32 -13.11 -5.04 -3.93
N THR A 33 -14.14 -4.53 -4.60
CA THR A 33 -14.17 -3.16 -5.13
C THR A 33 -14.10 -2.11 -4.02
N ILE A 34 -14.92 -2.24 -2.98
CA ILE A 34 -14.92 -1.29 -1.85
C ILE A 34 -13.61 -1.41 -1.07
N GLY A 35 -13.14 -2.64 -0.83
CA GLY A 35 -11.88 -2.88 -0.16
C GLY A 35 -10.69 -2.22 -0.89
N LYS A 36 -10.63 -2.30 -2.22
CA LYS A 36 -9.59 -1.61 -3.02
C LYS A 36 -9.62 -0.10 -2.83
N VAL A 37 -10.81 0.51 -2.81
CA VAL A 37 -10.94 1.97 -2.55
C VAL A 37 -10.45 2.33 -1.14
N THR A 38 -10.84 1.54 -0.13
CA THR A 38 -10.37 1.74 1.26
C THR A 38 -8.84 1.62 1.34
N LEU A 39 -8.26 0.59 0.74
CA LEU A 39 -6.80 0.40 0.69
C LEU A 39 -6.09 1.60 0.05
N ASN A 40 -6.59 2.11 -1.07
CA ASN A 40 -6.02 3.29 -1.74
C ASN A 40 -6.01 4.51 -0.82
N GLY A 41 -7.12 4.75 -0.10
CA GLY A 41 -7.22 5.86 0.85
C GLY A 41 -6.19 5.75 1.97
N LEU A 42 -5.99 4.54 2.53
CA LEU A 42 -5.02 4.31 3.60
C LEU A 42 -3.58 4.50 3.12
N VAL A 43 -3.23 3.95 1.95
CA VAL A 43 -1.89 4.11 1.36
C VAL A 43 -1.61 5.57 1.05
N ALA A 44 -2.56 6.29 0.44
CA ALA A 44 -2.39 7.71 0.12
C ALA A 44 -2.26 8.58 1.38
N ASN A 45 -3.08 8.31 2.42
CA ASN A 45 -3.00 9.03 3.68
C ASN A 45 -1.67 8.80 4.40
N TRP A 46 -1.22 7.53 4.47
CA TRP A 46 0.08 7.19 5.04
C TRP A 46 1.23 7.85 4.26
N ALA A 47 1.25 7.71 2.94
CA ALA A 47 2.27 8.32 2.09
C ALA A 47 2.33 9.84 2.27
N THR A 48 1.18 10.51 2.27
CA THR A 48 1.08 11.96 2.52
C THR A 48 1.61 12.34 3.90
N SER A 49 1.25 11.58 4.94
CA SER A 49 1.74 11.79 6.32
C SER A 49 3.26 11.64 6.45
N GLN A 50 3.90 10.87 5.57
CA GLN A 50 5.34 10.67 5.55
C GLN A 50 6.07 11.62 4.58
N GLY A 51 5.34 12.49 3.87
CA GLY A 51 5.90 13.40 2.87
C GLY A 51 6.31 12.71 1.56
N VAL A 52 5.76 11.53 1.26
CA VAL A 52 5.97 10.82 0.00
C VAL A 52 5.13 11.46 -1.09
N ASP A 53 5.75 11.72 -2.24
CA ASP A 53 5.04 12.21 -3.42
C ASP A 53 4.12 11.11 -4.00
N LEU A 54 2.82 11.38 -4.03
CA LEU A 54 1.83 10.40 -4.49
C LEU A 54 1.96 10.07 -5.98
N LEU A 55 2.50 10.98 -6.79
CA LEU A 55 2.70 10.76 -8.21
C LEU A 55 3.88 9.82 -8.46
N GLU A 56 4.98 10.00 -7.73
CA GLU A 56 6.11 9.05 -7.70
C GLU A 56 5.69 7.69 -7.14
N LEU A 57 4.88 7.68 -6.08
CA LEU A 57 4.33 6.43 -5.53
C LEU A 57 3.44 5.69 -6.53
N ALA A 58 2.59 6.41 -7.27
CA ALA A 58 1.74 5.82 -8.30
C ALA A 58 2.57 5.19 -9.44
N ARG A 59 3.73 5.78 -9.76
CA ARG A 59 4.70 5.20 -10.71
C ARG A 59 5.44 3.99 -10.15
N ASN A 60 5.59 3.88 -8.83
CA ASN A 60 6.37 2.87 -8.14
C ASN A 60 5.53 2.08 -7.12
N ARG A 61 4.31 1.69 -7.50
CA ARG A 61 3.32 1.04 -6.63
C ARG A 61 3.80 -0.26 -5.98
N ASP A 62 4.69 -0.99 -6.66
CA ASP A 62 5.31 -2.22 -6.12
C ASP A 62 6.16 -1.95 -4.87
N ALA A 63 6.63 -0.72 -4.68
CA ALA A 63 7.38 -0.36 -3.48
C ALA A 63 6.52 -0.43 -2.21
N VAL A 64 5.20 -0.18 -2.30
CA VAL A 64 4.29 -0.31 -1.14
C VAL A 64 4.23 -1.76 -0.68
N ASP A 65 4.20 -2.67 -1.64
CA ASP A 65 4.14 -4.10 -1.41
C ASP A 65 5.43 -4.59 -0.72
N VAL A 66 6.59 -4.14 -1.21
CA VAL A 66 7.90 -4.38 -0.59
C VAL A 66 7.99 -3.76 0.81
N ALA A 67 7.48 -2.54 1.00
CA ALA A 67 7.50 -1.88 2.30
C ALA A 67 6.67 -2.65 3.34
N LEU A 68 5.48 -3.13 2.96
CA LEU A 68 4.63 -3.95 3.81
C LEU A 68 5.20 -5.37 4.03
N GLU A 69 5.83 -5.97 3.02
CA GLU A 69 6.50 -7.26 3.19
C GLU A 69 7.63 -7.19 4.22
N ASN A 70 8.39 -6.10 4.22
CA ASN A 70 9.47 -5.87 5.19
C ASN A 70 8.95 -5.52 6.60
N ALA A 71 7.87 -4.75 6.71
CA ALA A 71 7.37 -4.26 7.99
C ALA A 71 6.38 -5.22 8.67
N CYS A 72 5.46 -5.81 7.92
CA CYS A 72 4.34 -6.62 8.43
C CYS A 72 3.86 -7.66 7.40
N PRO A 73 4.64 -8.72 7.14
CA PRO A 73 4.32 -9.70 6.10
C PRO A 73 2.97 -10.42 6.31
N GLU A 74 2.55 -10.63 7.56
CA GLU A 74 1.27 -11.27 7.90
C GLU A 74 0.06 -10.38 7.57
N VAL A 75 0.17 -9.08 7.80
CA VAL A 75 -0.86 -8.09 7.47
C VAL A 75 -0.97 -7.94 5.95
N ARG A 76 0.18 -7.89 5.25
CA ARG A 76 0.21 -7.91 3.79
C ARG A 76 -0.51 -9.14 3.24
N ALA A 77 -0.15 -10.35 3.68
CA ALA A 77 -0.78 -11.58 3.22
C ALA A 77 -2.30 -11.59 3.46
N SER A 78 -2.74 -11.09 4.62
CA SER A 78 -4.16 -10.93 4.93
C SER A 78 -4.87 -10.01 3.93
N MET A 79 -4.28 -8.86 3.60
CA MET A 79 -4.86 -7.92 2.64
C MET A 79 -4.93 -8.50 1.22
N LEU A 80 -3.89 -9.21 0.76
CA LEU A 80 -3.90 -9.90 -0.53
C LEU A 80 -5.05 -10.91 -0.60
N SER A 81 -5.26 -11.66 0.48
CA SER A 81 -6.35 -12.64 0.57
C SER A 81 -7.73 -12.00 0.64
N TYR A 82 -7.94 -10.95 1.45
CA TYR A 82 -9.26 -10.32 1.59
C TYR A 82 -9.71 -9.58 0.33
N LEU A 83 -8.75 -9.01 -0.41
CA LEU A 83 -9.04 -8.21 -1.60
C LEU A 83 -9.01 -9.02 -2.90
N ASP A 84 -8.60 -10.28 -2.84
CA ASP A 84 -8.38 -11.16 -3.98
C ASP A 84 -7.48 -10.48 -5.03
N ILE A 85 -6.25 -10.15 -4.60
CA ILE A 85 -5.26 -9.43 -5.41
C ILE A 85 -3.88 -10.08 -5.31
N ASP A 86 -3.08 -9.88 -6.36
CA ASP A 86 -1.73 -10.44 -6.48
C ASP A 86 -0.68 -9.60 -5.73
N SER A 87 -0.86 -8.28 -5.73
CA SER A 87 -0.01 -7.34 -4.97
C SER A 87 -0.80 -6.14 -4.48
N ILE A 88 -0.35 -5.51 -3.38
CA ILE A 88 -0.98 -4.29 -2.86
C ILE A 88 -0.95 -3.18 -3.91
N GLY A 89 0.16 -3.06 -4.64
CA GLY A 89 0.30 -2.11 -5.75
C GLY A 89 -0.72 -2.32 -6.87
N SER A 90 -1.09 -3.57 -7.18
CA SER A 90 -2.11 -3.88 -8.22
C SER A 90 -3.51 -3.38 -7.87
N ALA A 91 -3.82 -3.26 -6.57
CA ALA A 91 -5.06 -2.69 -6.08
C ALA A 91 -5.06 -1.16 -6.06
N MET A 92 -3.91 -0.52 -6.24
CA MET A 92 -3.83 0.94 -6.27
C MET A 92 -4.46 1.46 -7.55
N ILE A 93 -5.63 2.07 -7.42
CA ILE A 93 -6.33 2.72 -8.53
C ILE A 93 -5.74 4.13 -8.60
N SER A 94 -5.37 4.60 -9.80
CA SER A 94 -5.01 6.02 -9.94
C SER A 94 -6.13 6.87 -9.35
N LEU A 95 -5.82 7.58 -8.27
CA LEU A 95 -6.69 8.60 -7.72
C LEU A 95 -6.93 9.63 -8.83
N PRO A 96 -8.18 10.06 -9.09
CA PRO A 96 -8.41 11.16 -10.02
C PRO A 96 -7.63 12.38 -9.50
N GLY A 97 -6.82 12.95 -10.40
CA GLY A 97 -6.09 14.19 -10.15
C GLY A 97 -7.01 15.40 -10.00
#